data_AF-A0A7W0QG39-F1
#
_entry.id   AF-A0A7W0QG39-F1
#
_cell.length_a   1.000
_cell.length_b   1.000
_cell.length_c   1.000
_cell.angle_alpha   90.00
_cell.angle_beta   90.00
_cell.angle_gamma   90.00
#
_symmetry.space_group_name_H-M   'P 1'
#
loop_
_entity.id
_entity.type
_entity.pdbx_description
1 polymer ?
#
loop_
_entity_poly.entity_id
_entity_poly.type
_entity_poly.pdbx_seq_one_letter_code
_entity_poly.pdbx_strand_id
1 'polypeptide(L)' 'MAALAGRRIVLGVSGGIAAYKSVEVLRRLRDEGAHVVPVMT' A
#
# COMPACT_ATOMS: atom_id res chain seq x y z
N MET A 1 -7.73 -7.90 -16.41
CA MET A 1 -8.01 -8.03 -14.96
C MET A 1 -6.94 -7.23 -14.22
N ALA A 2 -7.30 -6.48 -13.18
CA ALA A 2 -6.31 -5.79 -12.35
C ALA A 2 -5.42 -6.82 -11.64
N ALA A 3 -4.10 -6.58 -11.58
CA ALA A 3 -3.13 -7.62 -11.24
C ALA A 3 -3.26 -8.11 -9.79
N LEU A 4 -3.81 -7.28 -8.90
CA LEU A 4 -3.93 -7.55 -7.47
C LEU A 4 -5.39 -7.70 -7.00
N ALA A 5 -6.34 -7.91 -7.93
CA ALA A 5 -7.75 -8.03 -7.63
C ALA A 5 -8.03 -9.07 -6.52
N GLY A 6 -8.75 -8.65 -5.47
CA GLY A 6 -9.16 -9.50 -4.36
C GLY A 6 -8.06 -9.83 -3.35
N ARG A 7 -6.84 -9.28 -3.52
CA ARG A 7 -5.73 -9.50 -2.57
C ARG A 7 -5.82 -8.55 -1.39
N ARG A 8 -5.50 -9.08 -0.20
CA ARG A 8 -5.40 -8.33 1.06
C ARG A 8 -3.93 -8.16 1.41
N ILE A 9 -3.46 -6.91 1.49
CA ILE A 9 -2.04 -6.56 1.66
C ILE A 9 -1.90 -5.69 2.90
N VAL A 10 -0.92 -6.00 3.76
CA VAL A 10 -0.51 -5.10 4.85
C VAL A 10 0.67 -4.27 4.38
N LEU A 11 0.57 -2.95 4.48
CA LEU A 11 1.63 -2.01 4.13
C LEU A 11 2.30 -1.48 5.40
N GLY A 12 3.47 -2.04 5.75
CA GLY A 12 4.28 -1.53 6.86
C GLY A 12 5.05 -0.27 6.46
N VAL A 13 4.96 0.78 7.28
CA VAL A 13 5.66 2.06 7.08
C VAL A 13 6.53 2.34 8.30
N SER A 14 7.85 2.43 8.09
CA SER A 14 8.83 2.76 9.14
C SER A 14 9.23 4.25 9.13
N GLY A 15 9.82 4.72 10.23
CA GLY A 15 10.32 6.09 10.38
C GLY A 15 11.58 6.36 9.55
N GLY A 16 11.40 6.92 8.36
CA GLY A 16 12.50 7.36 7.50
C GLY A 16 12.05 8.45 6.52
N ILE A 17 13.00 9.10 5.87
CA ILE A 17 12.71 10.23 4.96
C ILE A 17 11.76 9.86 3.81
N ALA A 18 11.67 8.58 3.43
CA ALA A 18 10.79 8.10 2.36
C ALA A 18 9.34 7.82 2.83
N ALA A 19 9.05 7.87 4.13
CA ALA A 19 7.73 7.51 4.67
C ALA A 19 6.59 8.32 4.07
N TYR A 20 6.84 9.59 3.70
CA TYR A 20 5.83 10.44 3.05
C TYR A 20 5.32 9.88 1.71
N LYS A 21 6.13 9.09 0.98
CA LYS A 21 5.73 8.45 -0.27
C LYS A 21 4.92 7.17 -0.09
N SER A 22 4.78 6.66 1.13
CA SER A 22 3.99 5.44 1.40
C SER A 22 2.55 5.54 0.87
N VAL A 23 1.97 6.73 0.86
CA VAL A 23 0.64 7.00 0.30
C VAL A 23 0.58 6.75 -1.21
N GLU A 24 1.64 7.08 -1.95
CA GLU A 24 1.74 6.82 -3.39
C GLU A 24 1.74 5.31 -3.67
N VAL A 25 2.50 4.55 -2.87
CA VAL A 25 2.55 3.08 -2.94
C VAL A 25 1.17 2.49 -2.65
N LEU A 26 0.51 2.94 -1.57
CA LEU A 26 -0.84 2.50 -1.22
C LEU A 26 -1.83 2.75 -2.35
N ARG A 27 -1.79 3.95 -2.97
CA ARG A 27 -2.67 4.31 -4.09
C ARG A 27 -2.50 3.35 -5.25
N ARG A 28 -1.26 3.10 -5.69
CA ARG A 28 -0.97 2.19 -6.80
C ARG A 28 -1.45 0.77 -6.53
N LEU A 29 -1.25 0.27 -5.31
CA LEU A 29 -1.74 -1.06 -4.90
C LEU A 29 -3.27 -1.14 -4.94
N ARG A 30 -3.98 -0.09 -4.53
CA ARG A 30 -5.45 -0.01 -4.64
C ARG A 30 -5.93 0.11 -6.07
N ASP A 31 -5.24 0.89 -6.91
CA ASP A 31 -5.56 1.04 -8.34
C ASP A 31 -5.47 -0.32 -9.06
N GLU A 32 -4.58 -1.22 -8.60
CA GLU A 32 -4.47 -2.63 -9.05
C GLU A 32 -5.48 -3.60 -8.41
N GLY A 33 -6.45 -3.08 -7.64
CA GLY A 33 -7.55 -3.86 -7.07
C GLY A 33 -7.26 -4.55 -5.73
N ALA A 34 -6.15 -4.19 -5.06
CA ALA A 34 -5.85 -4.71 -3.73
C ALA A 34 -6.62 -3.97 -2.62
N HIS A 35 -6.96 -4.70 -1.57
CA HIS A 35 -7.36 -4.14 -0.28
C HIS A 35 -6.12 -3.98 0.60
N VAL A 36 -5.73 -2.73 0.87
CA VAL A 36 -4.47 -2.41 1.57
C VAL A 36 -4.75 -1.87 2.96
N VAL A 37 -4.07 -2.41 3.97
CA VAL A 37 -4.13 -1.96 5.37
C VAL A 37 -2.76 -1.40 5.77
N PRO A 38 -2.61 -0.09 5.96
CA PRO A 38 -1.34 0.48 6.42
C PRO A 38 -1.15 0.24 7.92
N VAL A 39 0.09 -0.05 8.32
CA VAL A 39 0.53 -0.12 9.72
C VAL A 39 1.81 0.69 9.84
N MET A 40 1.90 1.53 10.86
CA MET A 40 3.06 2.41 11.10
C MET A 40 3.76 2.02 12.40
N THR A 41 5.07 2.22 12.47
CA THR A 41 5.87 2.15 13.71
C THR A 41 6.06 3.53 14.32
#